data_AF-A0A5Z8YYG3-F1
#
_entry.id   AF-A0A5Z8YYG3-F1
#
_cell.length_a   1.000
_cell.length_b   1.000
_cell.length_c   1.000
_cell.angle_alpha   90.00
_cell.angle_beta   90.00
_cell.angle_gamma   90.00
#
_symmetry.space_group_name_H-M   'P 1'
#
loop_
_entity.id
_entity.type
_entity.pdbx_description
1 polymer ?
#
loop_
_entity_poly.entity_id
_entity_poly.type
_entity_poly.pdbx_seq_one_letter_code
_entity_poly.pdbx_strand_id
1 'polypeptide(L)'
;MKHLAFITAVAGLGMSVQAPAQIYESAFKDTNGIEIHAPSSRLMLNPASPVTLTLISGLDRFVNVKVTKDTGTVILNTTTTRT
;
A
#
# COMPACT_ATOMS: atom_id res chain seq x y z
N MET A 1 -27.74 -34.38 2.98
CA MET A 1 -26.32 -34.12 2.62
C MET A 1 -26.15 -33.07 1.52
N LYS A 2 -26.99 -33.01 0.48
CA LYS A 2 -26.87 -32.02 -0.62
C LYS A 2 -27.05 -30.55 -0.21
N HIS A 3 -27.90 -30.27 0.78
CA HIS A 3 -28.15 -28.90 1.25
C HIS A 3 -27.02 -28.33 2.12
N LEU A 4 -26.24 -29.19 2.78
CA LEU A 4 -25.11 -28.77 3.63
C LEU A 4 -23.95 -28.24 2.77
N ALA A 5 -23.67 -28.89 1.64
CA ALA A 5 -22.66 -28.44 0.69
C ALA A 5 -23.00 -27.09 0.04
N PHE A 6 -24.29 -26.81 -0.16
CA PHE A 6 -24.76 -25.53 -0.71
C PHE A 6 -24.59 -24.37 0.28
N ILE A 7 -24.83 -24.62 1.57
CA ILE A 7 -24.64 -23.62 2.63
C ILE A 7 -23.15 -23.29 2.81
N THR A 8 -22.26 -24.28 2.73
CA THR A 8 -20.81 -24.04 2.82
C THR A 8 -20.26 -23.25 1.62
N ALA A 9 -20.81 -23.47 0.41
CA ALA A 9 -20.40 -22.73 -0.79
C ALA A 9 -20.83 -21.24 -0.75
N VAL A 10 -22.01 -20.94 -0.18
CA VAL A 10 -22.50 -19.55 -0.04
C VAL A 10 -21.75 -18.79 1.07
N ALA A 11 -21.31 -19.49 2.13
CA ALA A 11 -20.50 -18.88 3.19
C ALA A 11 -19.12 -18.40 2.71
N GLY A 12 -18.53 -19.05 1.70
CA GLY A 12 -17.23 -18.66 1.13
C GLY A 12 -17.29 -17.42 0.22
N LEU A 13 -18.43 -17.15 -0.40
CA LEU A 13 -18.63 -15.99 -1.29
C LEU A 13 -18.88 -14.68 -0.53
N GLY A 14 -19.21 -14.75 0.77
CA GLY A 14 -19.45 -13.60 1.63
C GLY A 14 -18.22 -13.05 2.33
N MET A 15 -17.08 -13.76 2.27
CA MET A 15 -15.83 -13.31 2.88
C MET A 15 -15.08 -12.39 1.90
N SER A 16 -15.58 -11.16 1.73
CA SER A 16 -14.79 -10.08 1.15
C SER A 16 -13.64 -9.75 2.10
N VAL A 17 -12.54 -10.49 2.00
CA VAL A 17 -11.30 -10.14 2.68
C VAL A 17 -10.85 -8.79 2.12
N GLN A 18 -10.85 -7.76 2.97
CA GLN A 18 -10.26 -6.47 2.65
C GLN A 18 -8.77 -6.72 2.37
N ALA A 19 -8.37 -6.67 1.10
CA ALA A 19 -6.97 -6.67 0.75
C ALA A 19 -6.37 -5.34 1.22
N PRO A 20 -5.35 -5.34 2.12
CA PRO A 20 -4.72 -4.11 2.55
C PRO A 20 -4.02 -3.45 1.36
N ALA A 21 -4.02 -2.11 1.33
CA ALA A 21 -3.16 -1.38 0.41
C ALA A 21 -1.69 -1.60 0.82
N GLN A 22 -0.83 -1.86 -0.15
CA GLN A 22 0.60 -2.08 0.08
C GLN A 22 1.44 -1.13 -0.76
N ILE A 23 2.55 -0.67 -0.19
CA ILE A 23 3.62 -0.06 -0.97
C ILE A 23 4.23 -1.19 -1.81
N TYR A 24 4.30 -0.98 -3.11
CA TYR A 24 4.92 -1.93 -4.04
C TYR A 24 6.42 -1.63 -4.15
N GLU A 25 6.74 -0.39 -4.50
CA GLU A 25 8.10 0.09 -4.64
C GLU A 25 8.21 1.58 -4.30
N SER A 26 9.43 2.01 -4.04
CA SER A 26 9.80 3.42 -3.92
C SER A 26 10.94 3.73 -4.89
N ALA A 27 10.87 4.88 -5.56
CA ALA A 27 11.89 5.32 -6.51
C ALA A 27 12.46 6.68 -6.08
N PHE A 28 13.79 6.79 -6.07
CA PHE A 28 14.51 8.00 -5.71
C PHE A 28 15.94 7.99 -6.26
N LYS A 29 16.58 9.15 -6.34
CA LYS A 29 18.04 9.24 -6.51
C LYS A 29 18.74 9.17 -5.17
N ASP A 30 19.77 8.35 -5.07
CA ASP A 30 20.61 8.27 -3.88
C ASP A 30 21.56 9.48 -3.78
N THR A 31 22.33 9.56 -2.68
CA THR A 31 23.34 10.62 -2.47
C THR A 31 24.47 10.63 -3.49
N ASN A 32 24.62 9.58 -4.31
CA ASN A 32 25.58 9.51 -5.39
C ASN A 32 24.95 9.89 -6.75
N GLY A 33 23.67 10.26 -6.78
CA GLY A 33 22.93 10.63 -7.98
C GLY A 33 22.39 9.44 -8.78
N ILE A 34 22.48 8.22 -8.26
CA ILE A 34 22.04 6.99 -8.93
C ILE A 34 20.55 6.78 -8.65
N GLU A 35 19.79 6.45 -9.70
CA GLU A 35 18.38 6.09 -9.56
C GLU A 35 18.22 4.70 -8.93
N ILE A 36 17.46 4.63 -7.84
CA ILE A 36 17.21 3.43 -7.07
C ILE A 36 15.72 3.13 -7.05
N HIS A 37 15.36 1.91 -7.44
CA HIS A 37 14.05 1.31 -7.24
C HIS A 37 14.13 0.37 -6.04
N ALA A 38 13.66 0.85 -4.90
CA ALA A 38 13.69 0.11 -3.65
C ALA A 38 12.38 -0.67 -3.44
N PRO A 39 12.44 -2.00 -3.25
CA PRO A 39 11.26 -2.78 -2.93
C PRO A 39 10.70 -2.41 -1.55
N SER A 40 9.43 -2.71 -1.30
CA SER A 40 8.76 -2.41 -0.03
C SER A 40 9.37 -3.08 1.20
N SER A 41 10.16 -4.14 1.01
CA SER A 41 10.92 -4.80 2.08
C SER A 41 12.17 -4.04 2.53
N ARG A 42 12.59 -2.99 1.82
CA ARG A 42 13.77 -2.21 2.18
C ARG A 42 13.46 -1.28 3.35
N LEU A 43 14.12 -1.52 4.48
CA LEU A 43 13.90 -0.79 5.74
C LEU A 43 14.56 0.60 5.78
N MET A 44 15.66 0.79 5.05
CA MET A 44 16.43 2.04 5.06
C MET A 44 16.55 2.61 3.66
N LEU A 45 16.12 3.86 3.51
CA LEU A 45 16.23 4.62 2.27
C LEU A 45 17.22 5.78 2.50
N ASN A 46 17.99 6.12 1.46
CA ASN A 46 18.91 7.26 1.49
C ASN A 46 18.64 8.20 0.30
N PRO A 47 17.45 8.84 0.26
CA PRO A 47 17.07 9.69 -0.86
C PRO A 47 17.78 11.05 -0.80
N ALA A 48 18.35 11.46 -1.92
CA ALA A 48 18.84 12.81 -2.17
C ALA A 48 17.91 13.62 -3.11
N SER A 49 16.84 13.00 -3.59
CA SER A 49 15.74 13.61 -4.35
C SER A 49 14.40 13.32 -3.68
N PRO A 50 13.30 13.97 -4.10
CA PRO A 50 11.96 13.52 -3.73
C PRO A 50 11.78 12.02 -3.98
N VAL A 51 11.05 11.36 -3.08
CA VAL A 51 10.73 9.93 -3.16
C VAL A 51 9.38 9.77 -3.85
N THR A 52 9.33 8.97 -4.91
CA THR A 52 8.10 8.52 -5.56
C THR A 52 7.67 7.20 -4.94
N LEU A 53 6.40 7.08 -4.55
CA LEU A 53 5.82 5.85 -3.98
C LEU A 53 4.82 5.26 -4.95
N THR A 54 5.01 4.00 -5.35
CA THR A 54 4.04 3.24 -6.12
C THR A 54 3.24 2.37 -5.16
N LEU A 55 1.92 2.60 -5.10
CA LEU A 55 1.01 1.94 -4.19
C LEU A 55 0.01 1.08 -4.97
N ILE A 56 -0.25 -0.13 -4.49
CA ILE A 56 -1.35 -0.96 -4.99
C ILE A 56 -2.52 -0.74 -4.05
N SER A 57 -3.57 -0.06 -4.54
CA SER A 57 -4.85 0.00 -3.85
C SER A 57 -5.46 -1.40 -3.80
N GLY A 58 -5.90 -1.81 -2.60
CA GLY A 58 -6.56 -3.09 -2.43
C GLY A 58 -7.95 -3.11 -3.09
N LEU A 59 -8.83 -4.01 -2.63
CA LEU A 59 -10.23 -4.03 -3.07
C LEU A 59 -10.92 -2.67 -2.83
N ASP A 60 -10.45 -1.93 -1.83
CA ASP A 60 -10.84 -0.56 -1.56
C ASP A 60 -10.03 0.39 -2.47
N ARG A 61 -10.71 1.01 -3.46
CA ARG A 61 -10.12 1.84 -4.53
C ARG A 61 -9.60 3.20 -4.04
N PHE A 62 -9.54 3.43 -2.74
CA PHE A 62 -9.04 4.65 -2.10
C PHE A 62 -7.76 4.31 -1.32
N VAL A 63 -6.70 5.09 -1.52
CA VAL A 63 -5.46 4.97 -0.75
C VAL A 63 -5.37 6.15 0.21
N ASN A 64 -5.36 5.85 1.51
CA ASN A 64 -5.08 6.83 2.55
C ASN A 64 -3.57 6.91 2.77
N VAL A 65 -2.96 8.03 2.39
CA VAL A 65 -1.53 8.30 2.56
C VAL A 65 -1.35 9.28 3.71
N LYS A 66 -0.77 8.78 4.81
CA LYS A 66 -0.34 9.60 5.95
C LYS A 66 1.18 9.57 6.02
N VAL A 67 1.80 10.75 6.04
CA VAL A 67 3.25 10.90 6.23
C VAL A 67 3.48 11.65 7.53
N THR A 68 4.33 11.08 8.39
CA THR A 68 4.70 11.63 9.70
C THR A 68 6.20 11.81 9.79
N LYS A 69 6.62 12.87 10.49
CA LYS A 69 8.00 12.98 10.98
C LYS A 69 8.26 11.94 12.08
N ASP A 70 9.53 11.72 12.37
CA ASP A 70 10.02 10.96 13.52
C ASP A 70 9.48 11.51 14.85
N THR A 71 9.25 12.82 14.94
CA THR A 71 8.60 13.50 16.07
C THR A 71 7.10 13.19 16.21
N GLY A 72 6.52 12.39 15.29
CA GLY A 72 5.10 12.06 15.26
C GLY A 72 4.21 13.12 14.60
N THR A 73 4.78 14.26 14.19
CA THR A 73 4.03 15.32 13.51
C THR A 73 3.57 14.87 12.12
N VAL A 74 2.28 15.01 11.83
CA VAL A 74 1.72 14.72 10.49
C VAL A 74 2.08 15.85 9.54
N ILE A 75 2.72 15.52 8.42
CA ILE A 75 3.09 16.48 7.36
C ILE A 75 2.28 16.30 6.08
N LEU A 76 1.68 15.13 5.87
CA LEU A 76 0.74 14.86 4.80
C LEU A 76 -0.34 13.91 5.30
N ASN A 77 -1.58 14.20 4.99
CA ASN A 77 -2.70 13.27 5.19
C ASN A 77 -3.67 13.47 4.04
N THR A 78 -3.69 12.54 3.09
CA THR A 78 -4.51 12.65 1.88
C THR A 78 -5.14 11.31 1.54
N THR A 79 -6.31 11.36 0.93
CA THR A 79 -7.02 10.19 0.43
C THR A 79 -7.09 10.33 -1.08
N THR A 80 -6.56 9.35 -1.82
CA THR A 80 -6.66 9.35 -3.28
C THR A 80 -8.10 9.22 -3.71
N THR A 81 -8.47 9.83 -4.83
CA THR A 81 -9.78 9.58 -5.44
C THR A 81 -9.82 8.18 -6.05
N ARG A 82 -11.03 7.64 -6.15
CA ARG A 82 -11.28 6.37 -6.83
C ARG A 82 -10.95 6.52 -8.31
N THR A 83 -9.87 5.89 -8.76
CA THR A 83 -9.60 5.60 -10.18
C THR A 83 -10.69 4.71 -10.72
#